data_AF-A0A8T6NEM0-F1
#
_entry.id   AF-A0A8T6NEM0-F1
#
_cell.length_a   1.000
_cell.length_b   1.000
_cell.length_c   1.000
_cell.angle_alpha   90.00
_cell.angle_beta   90.00
_cell.angle_gamma   90.00
#
_symmetry.space_group_name_H-M   'P 1'
#
loop_
_entity.id
_entity.type
_entity.pdbx_description
1 polymer ?
#
loop_
_entity_poly.entity_id
_entity_poly.type
_entity_poly.pdbx_seq_one_letter_code
_entity_poly.pdbx_strand_id
1 'polypeptide(L)'
;DDWAANGFEWDEEGWLIGSKPTVVQSHDKGITVEKFARINSIDPKNIVSVGDSGPDLSMMIRGSRFIGFNPAQNRGAEDFVKAGVPVIEGQDLREIWQPMFGEPFPE
;
A
#
# COMPACT_ATOMS: atom_id res chain seq x y z
N ASP A 1 12.69 8.94 4.98
CA ASP A 1 11.61 8.03 5.42
C ASP A 1 10.35 8.82 5.62
N ASP A 2 9.40 8.66 4.70
CA ASP A 2 8.07 9.27 4.80
C ASP A 2 7.08 8.22 5.28
N TRP A 3 6.17 8.62 6.18
CA TRP A 3 5.12 7.74 6.70
C TRP A 3 3.78 8.45 6.72
N ALA A 4 2.73 7.72 6.39
CA ALA A 4 1.35 8.16 6.50
C ALA A 4 0.56 7.10 7.28
N ALA A 5 0.01 7.50 8.43
CA ALA A 5 -0.78 6.64 9.29
C ALA A 5 -1.87 7.47 9.97
N ASN A 6 -2.75 6.79 10.70
CA ASN A 6 -3.70 7.46 11.57
C ASN A 6 -2.97 8.31 12.61
N GLY A 7 -3.40 9.55 12.76
CA GLY A 7 -2.88 10.44 13.76
C GLY A 7 -3.42 10.11 15.14
N PHE A 8 -2.59 10.30 16.16
CA PHE A 8 -2.96 10.16 17.57
C PHE A 8 -2.73 11.47 18.32
N GLU A 9 -3.52 11.67 19.36
CA GLU A 9 -3.40 12.79 20.29
C GLU A 9 -2.75 12.32 21.59
N TRP A 10 -1.81 13.13 22.06
CA TRP A 10 -1.03 12.88 23.26
C TRP A 10 -1.17 14.09 24.18
N ASP A 11 -1.26 13.87 25.49
CA ASP A 11 -1.19 14.96 26.46
C ASP A 11 0.26 15.44 26.70
N GLU A 12 0.43 16.42 27.59
CA GLU A 12 1.73 17.00 27.92
C GLU A 12 2.67 16.03 28.67
N GLU A 13 2.11 14.98 29.29
CA GLU A 13 2.86 13.92 29.96
C GLU A 13 3.23 12.77 29.01
N GLY A 14 2.73 12.80 27.78
CA GLY A 14 3.01 11.80 26.75
C GLY A 14 2.06 10.60 26.78
N TRP A 15 0.90 10.70 27.42
CA TRP A 15 -0.13 9.66 27.39
C TRP A 15 -1.02 9.78 26.16
N LEU A 16 -1.40 8.62 25.59
CA LEU A 16 -2.36 8.56 24.49
C LEU A 16 -3.75 8.91 25.01
N ILE A 17 -4.34 10.01 24.50
CA ILE A 17 -5.65 10.49 24.95
C ILE A 17 -6.73 10.42 23.86
N GLY A 18 -6.36 10.18 22.61
CA GLY A 18 -7.34 10.10 21.53
C GLY A 18 -6.76 9.95 20.13
N SER A 19 -7.63 10.04 19.14
CA SER A 19 -7.28 10.10 17.73
C SER A 19 -7.23 11.55 17.24
N LYS A 20 -6.35 11.82 16.28
CA LYS A 20 -6.33 13.08 15.52
C LYS A 20 -7.13 12.94 14.22
N PRO A 21 -7.55 14.06 13.61
CA PRO A 21 -8.34 14.04 12.37
C PRO A 21 -7.59 13.49 11.14
N THR A 22 -6.28 13.28 11.21
CA THR A 22 -5.53 12.63 10.14
C THR A 22 -5.86 11.14 10.11
N VAL A 23 -6.58 10.71 9.08
CA VAL A 23 -7.01 9.32 8.92
C VAL A 23 -6.54 8.78 7.57
N VAL A 24 -5.93 7.60 7.59
CA VAL A 24 -5.70 6.79 6.38
C VAL A 24 -6.88 5.81 6.28
N GLN A 25 -7.76 6.07 5.32
CA GLN A 25 -9.00 5.31 5.15
C GLN A 25 -8.69 3.87 4.72
N SER A 26 -9.08 2.87 5.50
CA SER A 26 -8.71 1.47 5.23
C SER A 26 -9.16 0.98 3.84
N HIS A 27 -10.36 1.38 3.39
CA HIS A 27 -10.93 0.98 2.11
C HIS A 27 -10.73 2.04 1.01
N ASP A 28 -10.10 3.17 1.33
CA ASP A 28 -9.91 4.30 0.41
C ASP A 28 -8.50 4.90 0.60
N LYS A 29 -7.52 4.01 0.74
CA LYS A 29 -6.11 4.40 0.93
C LYS A 29 -5.58 5.14 -0.30
N GLY A 30 -6.20 4.93 -1.45
CA GLY A 30 -5.97 5.64 -2.70
C GLY A 30 -5.99 7.16 -2.56
N ILE A 31 -6.84 7.74 -1.71
CA ILE A 31 -6.85 9.20 -1.44
C ILE A 31 -5.47 9.68 -0.97
N THR A 32 -4.81 8.91 -0.12
CA THR A 32 -3.47 9.24 0.40
C THR A 32 -2.43 9.11 -0.71
N VAL A 33 -2.52 8.07 -1.53
CA VAL A 33 -1.61 7.83 -2.66
C VAL A 33 -1.75 8.93 -3.74
N GLU A 34 -2.98 9.33 -4.09
CA GLU A 34 -3.23 10.43 -5.04
C GLU A 34 -2.68 11.76 -4.52
N LYS A 35 -2.87 12.03 -3.21
CA LYS A 35 -2.31 13.23 -2.58
C LYS A 35 -0.77 13.20 -2.59
N PHE A 36 -0.16 12.06 -2.29
CA PHE A 36 1.29 11.87 -2.38
C PHE A 36 1.82 12.10 -3.80
N ALA A 37 1.18 11.49 -4.81
CA ALA A 37 1.57 11.66 -6.22
C ALA A 37 1.50 13.13 -6.65
N ARG A 38 0.41 13.83 -6.29
CA ARG A 38 0.22 15.25 -6.60
C ARG A 38 1.28 16.15 -5.95
N ILE A 39 1.56 15.95 -4.66
CA ILE A 39 2.53 16.79 -3.92
C ILE A 39 3.93 16.63 -4.49
N ASN A 40 4.30 15.41 -4.87
CA ASN A 40 5.64 15.09 -5.37
C ASN A 40 5.77 15.17 -6.90
N SER A 41 4.72 15.58 -7.62
CA SER A 41 4.70 15.62 -9.09
C SER A 41 5.08 14.27 -9.74
N ILE A 42 4.65 13.16 -9.14
CA ILE A 42 4.91 11.80 -9.63
C ILE A 42 3.78 11.37 -10.56
N ASP A 43 4.14 10.97 -11.78
CA ASP A 43 3.21 10.30 -12.70
C ASP A 43 2.77 8.94 -12.11
N PRO A 44 1.45 8.66 -11.97
CA PRO A 44 0.96 7.41 -11.41
C PRO A 44 1.57 6.15 -12.02
N LYS A 45 1.99 6.15 -13.30
CA LYS A 45 2.65 4.99 -13.93
C LYS A 45 3.96 4.58 -13.24
N ASN A 46 4.57 5.51 -12.52
CA ASN A 46 5.80 5.30 -11.77
C ASN A 46 5.53 4.88 -10.31
N ILE A 47 4.28 4.65 -9.94
CA ILE A 47 3.88 4.21 -8.61
C ILE A 47 3.52 2.73 -8.66
N VAL A 48 4.11 1.98 -7.74
CA VAL A 48 3.74 0.60 -7.44
C VAL A 48 3.37 0.52 -5.97
N SER A 49 2.12 0.19 -5.70
CA SER A 49 1.62 -0.07 -4.34
C SER A 49 1.75 -1.56 -4.02
N VAL A 50 2.05 -1.89 -2.76
CA VAL A 50 2.19 -3.28 -2.29
C VAL A 50 1.32 -3.45 -1.06
N GLY A 51 0.55 -4.53 -0.98
CA GLY A 51 -0.28 -4.84 0.19
C GLY A 51 -0.69 -6.30 0.27
N ASP A 52 -1.17 -6.71 1.43
CA ASP A 52 -1.46 -8.11 1.78
C ASP A 52 -2.97 -8.41 1.84
N SER A 53 -3.81 -7.37 1.82
CA SER A 53 -5.25 -7.52 2.00
C SER A 53 -6.08 -6.87 0.89
N GLY A 54 -7.32 -7.33 0.72
CA GLY A 54 -8.27 -6.74 -0.23
C GLY A 54 -8.43 -5.21 -0.11
N PRO A 55 -8.57 -4.63 1.11
CA PRO A 55 -8.60 -3.18 1.29
C PRO A 55 -7.38 -2.43 0.73
N ASP A 56 -6.20 -3.06 0.68
CA ASP A 56 -5.01 -2.45 0.13
C ASP A 56 -5.08 -2.22 -1.37
N LEU A 57 -5.92 -2.97 -2.10
CA LEU A 57 -6.16 -2.70 -3.54
C LEU A 57 -6.61 -1.27 -3.79
N SER A 58 -7.24 -0.60 -2.82
CA SER A 58 -7.60 0.81 -2.93
C SER A 58 -6.39 1.73 -3.13
N MET A 59 -5.17 1.30 -2.78
CA MET A 59 -3.93 2.03 -3.05
C MET A 59 -3.55 2.05 -4.55
N MET A 60 -4.19 1.22 -5.38
CA MET A 60 -4.00 1.23 -6.83
C MET A 60 -4.80 2.37 -7.47
N ILE A 61 -4.22 3.56 -7.49
CA ILE A 61 -4.81 4.73 -8.15
C ILE A 61 -4.78 4.57 -9.68
N ARG A 62 -5.61 5.34 -10.40
CA ARG A 62 -5.70 5.25 -11.87
C ARG A 62 -4.32 5.46 -12.52
N GLY A 63 -3.90 4.49 -13.32
CA GLY A 63 -2.63 4.51 -14.05
C GLY A 63 -1.43 3.98 -13.27
N SER A 64 -1.59 3.66 -11.98
CA SER A 64 -0.55 2.99 -11.17
C SER A 64 -0.66 1.46 -11.24
N ARG A 65 0.30 0.78 -10.61
CA ARG A 65 0.34 -0.67 -10.49
C ARG A 65 0.18 -1.09 -9.02
N PHE A 66 -0.21 -2.34 -8.81
CA PHE A 66 -0.30 -2.94 -7.48
C PHE A 66 0.30 -4.35 -7.49
N ILE A 67 0.88 -4.76 -6.36
CA ILE A 67 1.39 -6.12 -6.12
C ILE A 67 0.77 -6.63 -4.82
N GLY A 68 0.06 -7.75 -4.93
CA GLY A 68 -0.37 -8.52 -3.77
C GLY A 68 0.82 -9.27 -3.17
N PHE A 69 1.10 -9.08 -1.89
CA PHE A 69 2.24 -9.71 -1.23
C PHE A 69 1.79 -10.48 0.02
N ASN A 70 2.13 -11.76 0.06
CA ASN A 70 1.81 -12.70 1.12
C ASN A 70 0.35 -12.60 1.62
N PRO A 71 -0.66 -12.65 0.74
CA PRO A 71 -2.03 -12.49 1.16
C PRO A 71 -2.47 -13.60 2.12
N ALA A 72 -3.30 -13.24 3.09
CA ALA A 72 -3.98 -14.23 3.90
C ALA A 72 -4.86 -15.15 3.01
N GLN A 73 -4.78 -16.46 3.26
CA GLN A 73 -5.38 -17.55 2.46
C GLN A 73 -6.92 -17.49 2.28
N ASN A 74 -7.62 -16.58 2.94
CA ASN A 74 -9.08 -16.57 3.02
C ASN A 74 -9.76 -15.53 2.12
N ARG A 75 -9.28 -14.29 2.05
CA ARG A 75 -9.95 -13.20 1.30
C ARG A 75 -9.02 -12.34 0.46
N GLY A 76 -7.80 -12.07 0.93
CA GLY A 76 -6.84 -11.23 0.20
C GLY A 76 -6.50 -11.82 -1.17
N ALA A 77 -6.28 -13.13 -1.23
CA ALA A 77 -5.90 -13.81 -2.46
C ALA A 77 -6.99 -13.73 -3.56
N GLU A 78 -8.26 -13.91 -3.21
CA GLU A 78 -9.35 -13.83 -4.19
C GLU A 78 -9.52 -12.43 -4.78
N ASP A 79 -9.43 -11.40 -3.95
CA ASP A 79 -9.58 -10.01 -4.38
C ASP A 79 -8.45 -9.62 -5.34
N PHE A 80 -7.23 -10.06 -5.07
CA PHE A 80 -6.09 -9.84 -5.96
C PHE A 80 -6.24 -10.58 -7.29
N VAL A 81 -6.71 -11.84 -7.27
CA VAL A 81 -7.00 -12.61 -8.50
C VAL A 81 -8.07 -11.92 -9.34
N LYS A 82 -9.17 -11.45 -8.72
CA LYS A 82 -10.24 -10.70 -9.41
C LYS A 82 -9.72 -9.39 -10.00
N ALA A 83 -8.78 -8.72 -9.33
CA ALA A 83 -8.16 -7.49 -9.79
C ALA A 83 -7.10 -7.71 -10.91
N GLY A 84 -6.67 -8.96 -11.14
CA GLY A 84 -5.67 -9.29 -12.15
C GLY A 84 -4.27 -8.75 -11.85
N VAL A 85 -3.96 -8.52 -10.56
CA VAL A 85 -2.66 -8.01 -10.12
C VAL A 85 -1.68 -9.17 -9.88
N PRO A 86 -0.36 -8.96 -10.01
CA PRO A 86 0.64 -9.94 -9.57
C PRO A 86 0.46 -10.27 -8.09
N VAL A 87 0.54 -11.56 -7.75
CA VAL A 87 0.46 -12.06 -6.37
C VAL A 87 1.70 -12.88 -6.06
N ILE A 88 2.33 -12.55 -4.94
CA ILE A 88 3.45 -13.30 -4.36
C ILE A 88 2.95 -13.96 -3.08
N GLU A 89 3.03 -15.29 -3.01
CA GLU A 89 2.64 -16.06 -1.82
C GLU A 89 3.83 -16.30 -0.86
N GLY A 90 5.05 -15.94 -1.27
CA GLY A 90 6.26 -16.06 -0.46
C GLY A 90 6.32 -15.04 0.68
N GLN A 91 7.30 -15.24 1.57
CA GLN A 91 7.57 -14.34 2.71
C GLN A 91 8.77 -13.43 2.45
N ASP A 92 9.49 -13.61 1.35
CA ASP A 92 10.65 -12.81 1.01
C ASP A 92 10.23 -11.58 0.21
N LEU A 93 10.32 -10.40 0.82
CA LEU A 93 9.92 -9.15 0.17
C LEU A 93 10.74 -8.85 -1.10
N ARG A 94 11.93 -9.44 -1.26
CA ARG A 94 12.73 -9.29 -2.49
C ARG A 94 12.01 -9.84 -3.72
N GLU A 95 11.06 -10.76 -3.54
CA GLU A 95 10.27 -11.34 -4.64
C GLU A 95 9.43 -10.29 -5.37
N ILE A 96 9.14 -9.12 -4.77
CA ILE A 96 8.43 -8.02 -5.46
C ILE A 96 9.25 -7.41 -6.60
N TRP A 97 10.56 -7.64 -6.64
CA TRP A 97 11.45 -7.05 -7.63
C TRP A 97 11.10 -7.47 -9.05
N GLN A 98 10.83 -8.76 -9.26
CA GLN A 98 10.46 -9.31 -10.56
C GLN A 98 9.18 -8.65 -11.14
N PRO A 99 8.04 -8.56 -10.42
CA PRO A 99 6.87 -7.84 -10.93
C PRO A 99 7.06 -6.32 -11.04
N MET A 100 7.96 -5.72 -10.25
CA MET A 100 8.26 -4.28 -10.35
C MET A 100 9.06 -3.94 -11.62
N PHE A 101 10.14 -4.67 -11.87
CA PHE A 101 11.18 -4.31 -12.84
C PHE A 101 11.33 -5.30 -14.01
N GLY A 102 10.78 -6.51 -13.91
CA GLY A 102 10.85 -7.53 -14.96
C GLY A 102 12.18 -8.31 -15.01
N GLU A 103 13.05 -8.14 -14.02
CA GLU A 103 14.36 -8.77 -13.89
C GLU A 103 14.53 -9.39 -12.49
N PRO A 104 15.48 -10.33 -12.26
CA PRO A 104 15.71 -10.89 -10.93
C PRO A 104 16.29 -9.86 -9.97
N PHE A 105 16.07 -10.06 -8.66
CA PHE A 105 16.68 -9.22 -7.62
C PHE A 105 18.22 -9.30 -7.71
N PRO A 106 18.94 -8.17 -7.69
CA PRO A 106 20.40 -8.16 -7.74
C PRO A 106 21.01 -8.91 -6.54
N GLU A 107 22.05 -9.72 -6.79
CA GLU A 107 22.86 -10.35 -5.73
C GLU A 107 23.70 -9.34 -4.96
#